data_AF-A0A318V6A3-F1
#
_entry.id   AF-A0A318V6A3-F1
#
_cell.length_a   1.000
_cell.length_b   1.000
_cell.length_c   1.000
_cell.angle_alpha   90.00
_cell.angle_beta   90.00
_cell.angle_gamma   90.00
#
_symmetry.space_group_name_H-M   'P 1'
#
loop_
_entity.id
_entity.type
_entity.pdbx_description
1 polymer ?
#
loop_
_entity_poly.entity_id
_entity_poly.type
_entity_poly.pdbx_seq_one_letter_code
_entity_poly.pdbx_strand_id
1 'polypeptide(L)'
;MNEEGIMKKAMRQLCAPLLAMFESGVGEYEYKKSHRIILIVLGALCFVIASASLAVTIVTEEAAGVIPILLFSLTGLVCEIVGLLGSDRAVARIWKRN
;
A
#
# COMPACT_ATOMS: atom_id res chain seq x y z
N MET A 1 17.34 14.12 18.78
CA MET A 1 16.18 14.14 17.88
C MET A 1 16.67 13.69 16.52
N ASN A 2 16.11 12.60 16.01
CA ASN A 2 16.72 11.79 14.96
C ASN A 2 16.00 12.16 13.65
N GLU A 3 16.75 12.53 12.61
CA GLU A 3 16.18 12.97 11.31
C GLU A 3 15.26 11.90 10.68
N GLU A 4 15.55 10.62 10.90
CA GLU A 4 14.67 9.51 10.51
C GLU A 4 13.25 9.61 11.11
N GLY A 5 13.14 10.06 12.36
CA GLY A 5 11.86 10.22 13.03
C GLY A 5 11.02 11.34 12.42
N ILE A 6 11.67 12.39 11.91
CA ILE A 6 11.02 13.53 11.25
C ILE A 6 10.53 13.11 9.86
N MET A 7 11.35 12.40 9.10
CA MET A 7 11.00 11.93 7.75
C MET A 7 9.80 10.98 7.77
N LYS A 8 9.79 10.02 8.70
CA LYS A 8 8.66 9.09 8.87
C LYS A 8 7.39 9.81 9.32
N LYS A 9 7.50 10.82 10.20
CA LYS A 9 6.35 11.66 10.61
C LYS A 9 5.78 12.46 9.44
N ALA A 10 6.64 13.05 8.61
CA ALA A 10 6.24 13.84 7.45
C ALA A 10 5.50 12.97 6.42
N MET A 11 6.03 11.79 6.08
CA MET A 11 5.35 10.85 5.16
C MET A 11 4.01 10.37 5.73
N ARG A 12 3.94 10.16 7.05
CA ARG A 12 2.70 9.76 7.74
C ARG A 12 1.66 10.89 7.79
N GLN A 13 2.09 12.15 7.89
CA GLN A 13 1.23 13.32 7.77
C GLN A 13 0.72 13.52 6.35
N LEU A 14 1.55 13.29 5.33
CA LEU A 14 1.13 13.38 3.93
C LEU A 14 0.05 12.32 3.62
N CYS A 15 0.21 11.11 4.17
CA CYS A 15 -0.75 10.02 4.04
C CYS A 15 -1.83 10.03 5.13
N ALA A 16 -1.90 11.07 5.97
CA ALA A 16 -2.83 11.14 7.10
C ALA A 16 -4.32 10.98 6.72
N PRO A 17 -4.86 11.57 5.64
CA PRO A 17 -6.27 11.37 5.31
C PRO A 17 -6.59 9.92 4.92
N LEU A 18 -5.64 9.24 4.26
CA LEU A 18 -5.76 7.83 3.90
C LEU A 18 -5.65 6.94 5.14
N LEU A 19 -4.62 7.17 5.97
CA LEU A 19 -4.46 6.45 7.24
C LEU A 19 -5.64 6.68 8.18
N ALA A 20 -6.17 7.90 8.26
CA ALA A 20 -7.33 8.22 9.08
C ALA A 20 -8.56 7.42 8.65
N MET A 21 -8.78 7.21 7.33
CA MET A 21 -9.87 6.35 6.85
C MET A 21 -9.71 4.89 7.31
N PHE A 22 -8.49 4.36 7.34
CA PHE A 22 -8.23 2.98 7.77
C PHE A 22 -8.12 2.82 9.31
N GLU A 23 -7.62 3.83 10.02
CA GLU A 23 -7.44 3.83 11.48
C GLU A 23 -8.70 4.27 12.23
N SER A 24 -9.66 4.92 11.57
CA SER A 24 -10.93 5.34 12.17
C SER A 24 -11.85 4.15 12.44
N GLY A 25 -12.31 4.07 13.68
CA GLY A 25 -13.16 3.01 14.23
C GLY A 25 -13.02 2.97 15.74
N VAL A 26 -13.95 2.34 16.45
CA VAL A 26 -13.86 2.04 17.89
C VAL A 26 -14.14 0.55 18.01
N GLY A 27 -13.16 -0.24 18.45
CA GLY A 27 -13.28 -1.70 18.49
C GLY A 27 -11.94 -2.41 18.61
N GLU A 28 -11.97 -3.56 19.28
CA GLU A 28 -10.83 -4.47 19.38
C GLU A 28 -10.40 -4.95 17.99
N TYR A 29 -9.10 -5.07 17.78
CA TYR A 29 -8.52 -5.57 16.54
C TYR A 29 -7.56 -6.72 16.85
N GLU A 30 -7.81 -7.89 16.29
CA GLU A 30 -6.82 -8.97 16.29
C GLU A 30 -5.73 -8.63 15.27
N TYR A 31 -4.57 -8.23 15.78
CA TYR A 31 -3.40 -7.99 14.96
C TYR A 31 -2.53 -9.24 14.87
N LYS A 32 -2.17 -9.61 13.64
CA LYS A 32 -1.08 -10.55 13.35
C LYS A 32 -0.02 -9.86 12.50
N LYS A 33 1.24 -10.01 12.89
CA LYS A 33 2.40 -9.48 12.14
C LYS A 33 2.48 -10.02 10.71
N SER A 34 1.95 -11.22 10.45
CA SER A 34 1.85 -11.81 9.10
C SER A 34 0.99 -10.98 8.15
N HIS A 35 -0.06 -10.31 8.64
CA HIS A 35 -0.94 -9.47 7.81
C HIS A 35 -0.21 -8.26 7.23
N ARG A 36 0.76 -7.72 7.97
CA ARG A 36 1.63 -6.62 7.50
C ARG A 36 2.58 -7.12 6.41
N ILE A 37 3.20 -8.29 6.61
CA ILE A 37 4.11 -8.90 5.64
C ILE A 37 3.37 -9.15 4.32
N ILE A 38 2.16 -9.75 4.38
CA ILE A 38 1.38 -10.04 3.18
C ILE A 38 1.03 -8.76 2.41
N LEU A 39 0.70 -7.66 3.11
CA LEU A 39 0.44 -6.37 2.47
C LEU A 39 1.65 -5.86 1.68
N ILE A 40 2.84 -5.93 2.30
CA ILE A 40 4.09 -5.48 1.66
C ILE A 40 4.43 -6.38 0.46
N VAL A 41 4.34 -7.70 0.63
CA VAL A 41 4.59 -8.67 -0.44
C VAL A 41 3.60 -8.47 -1.60
N LEU A 42 2.32 -8.27 -1.31
CA LEU A 42 1.30 -8.00 -2.33
C LEU A 42 1.56 -6.67 -3.05
N GLY A 43 1.97 -5.63 -2.31
CA GLY A 43 2.36 -4.35 -2.89
C GLY A 43 3.52 -4.50 -3.86
N ALA A 44 4.59 -5.19 -3.44
CA ALA A 44 5.74 -5.49 -4.28
C ALA A 44 5.36 -6.31 -5.52
N LEU A 45 4.51 -7.32 -5.38
CA LEU A 45 4.00 -8.11 -6.50
C LEU A 45 3.23 -7.25 -7.51
N CYS A 46 2.37 -6.35 -7.01
CA CYS A 46 1.65 -5.42 -7.89
C CYS A 46 2.62 -4.49 -8.64
N PHE A 47 3.68 -4.01 -8.00
CA PHE A 47 4.72 -3.22 -8.69
C PHE A 47 5.46 -4.02 -9.77
N VAL A 48 5.75 -5.30 -9.53
CA VAL A 48 6.35 -6.19 -10.54
C VAL A 48 5.41 -6.38 -11.74
N ILE A 49 4.11 -6.55 -11.49
CA ILE A 49 3.13 -6.68 -12.57
C ILE A 49 2.98 -5.37 -13.34
N ALA A 50 2.96 -4.22 -12.65
CA ALA A 50 2.90 -2.90 -13.28
C ALA A 50 4.13 -2.64 -14.15
N SER A 51 5.33 -2.99 -13.70
CA SER A 51 6.56 -2.83 -14.49
C SER A 51 6.62 -3.76 -15.69
N ALA A 52 6.17 -5.02 -15.53
CA ALA A 52 6.03 -5.94 -16.65
C ALA A 52 5.01 -5.43 -17.68
N SER A 53 3.87 -4.90 -17.23
CA SER A 53 2.85 -4.32 -18.09
C SER A 53 3.37 -3.09 -18.85
N LEU A 54 4.18 -2.26 -18.20
CA LEU A 54 4.85 -1.12 -18.82
C LEU A 54 5.85 -1.57 -19.89
N ALA A 55 6.67 -2.58 -19.59
CA ALA A 55 7.62 -3.13 -20.55
C ALA A 55 6.91 -3.66 -21.81
N VAL A 56 5.81 -4.40 -21.63
CA VAL A 56 5.00 -4.88 -22.77
C VAL A 56 4.40 -3.72 -23.56
N THR A 57 3.83 -2.72 -22.88
CA THR A 57 3.26 -1.52 -23.53
C THR A 57 4.28 -0.78 -24.40
N ILE A 58 5.53 -0.68 -23.94
CA ILE A 58 6.60 -0.03 -24.69
C ILE A 58 7.01 -0.88 -25.90
N VAL A 59 7.05 -2.21 -25.76
CA VAL A 59 7.46 -3.12 -26.83
C VAL A 59 6.39 -3.26 -27.91
N THR A 60 5.10 -3.27 -27.53
CA THR A 60 4.00 -3.40 -28.49
C THR A 60 3.56 -2.08 -29.08
N GLU A 61 3.98 -0.94 -28.48
CA GLU A 61 3.48 0.41 -28.79
C GLU A 61 1.95 0.54 -28.65
N GLU A 62 1.32 -0.42 -27.95
CA GLU A 62 -0.12 -0.45 -27.73
C GLU A 62 -0.45 0.06 -26.33
N ALA A 63 -1.30 1.09 -26.27
CA ALA A 63 -1.78 1.65 -25.00
C ALA A 63 -2.68 0.70 -24.18
N ALA A 64 -2.90 -0.53 -24.66
CA ALA A 64 -3.70 -1.54 -23.97
C ALA A 64 -3.18 -1.87 -22.55
N GLY A 65 -1.87 -1.72 -22.31
CA GLY A 65 -1.29 -1.95 -20.99
C GLY A 65 -1.45 -0.81 -19.98
N VAL A 66 -1.98 0.37 -20.38
CA VAL A 66 -2.15 1.52 -19.47
C VAL A 66 -3.10 1.21 -18.31
N ILE A 67 -4.18 0.48 -18.58
CA ILE A 67 -5.16 0.08 -17.56
C ILE A 67 -4.50 -0.76 -16.45
N PRO A 68 -3.86 -1.91 -16.75
CA PRO A 68 -3.22 -2.71 -15.71
C PRO A 68 -2.08 -1.97 -15.01
N ILE A 69 -1.28 -1.17 -15.73
CA ILE A 69 -0.21 -0.35 -15.11
C ILE A 69 -0.81 0.53 -14.00
N LEU A 70 -1.85 1.31 -14.31
CA LEU A 70 -2.46 2.20 -13.33
C LEU A 70 -3.07 1.41 -12.17
N LEU A 71 -3.85 0.37 -12.46
CA LEU A 71 -4.53 -0.43 -11.44
C LEU A 71 -3.56 -1.06 -10.45
N PHE A 72 -2.51 -1.72 -10.96
CA PHE A 72 -1.52 -2.38 -10.11
C PHE A 72 -0.60 -1.37 -9.41
N SER A 73 -0.21 -0.26 -10.05
CA SER A 73 0.57 0.79 -9.39
C SER A 73 -0.20 1.46 -8.26
N LEU A 74 -1.47 1.84 -8.47
CA LEU A 74 -2.29 2.44 -7.42
C LEU A 74 -2.52 1.46 -6.26
N THR A 75 -2.87 0.20 -6.57
CA THR A 75 -3.08 -0.83 -5.56
C THR A 75 -1.80 -1.10 -4.77
N GLY A 76 -0.67 -1.27 -5.46
CA GLY A 76 0.62 -1.53 -4.85
C GLY A 76 1.07 -0.38 -3.93
N LEU A 77 0.86 0.86 -4.37
CA LEU A 77 1.16 2.05 -3.59
C LEU A 77 0.32 2.14 -2.31
N VAL A 78 -0.98 1.82 -2.38
CA VAL A 78 -1.84 1.75 -1.18
C VAL A 78 -1.34 0.65 -0.23
N CYS A 79 -1.01 -0.53 -0.75
CA CYS A 79 -0.50 -1.65 0.05
C CYS A 79 0.83 -1.31 0.75
N GLU A 80 1.76 -0.65 0.06
CA GLU A 80 3.03 -0.22 0.67
C GLU A 80 2.83 0.90 1.70
N ILE A 81 1.99 1.90 1.42
CA ILE A 81 1.70 2.97 2.39
C ILE A 81 1.09 2.38 3.67
N VAL A 82 0.11 1.49 3.55
CA VAL A 82 -0.51 0.88 4.73
C VAL A 82 0.41 -0.14 5.40
N GLY A 83 1.20 -0.90 4.63
CA GLY A 83 2.12 -1.92 5.16
C GLY A 83 3.36 -1.35 5.85
N LEU A 84 3.95 -0.28 5.31
CA LEU A 84 5.16 0.36 5.84
C LEU A 84 4.83 1.45 6.86
N LEU A 85 3.83 2.29 6.57
CA LEU A 85 3.50 3.49 7.35
C LEU A 85 2.26 3.35 8.23
N GLY A 86 1.34 2.45 7.88
CA GLY A 86 0.12 2.21 8.64
C GLY A 86 0.39 1.63 10.03
N SER A 87 -0.47 1.99 10.99
CA SER A 87 -0.49 1.30 12.28
C SER A 87 -1.00 -0.14 12.14
N ASP A 88 -0.74 -0.93 13.17
CA ASP A 88 -1.22 -2.30 13.27
C ASP A 88 -2.76 -2.40 13.15
N ARG A 89 -3.48 -1.31 13.49
CA ARG A 89 -4.91 -1.18 13.30
C ARG A 89 -5.32 -1.01 11.84
N ALA A 90 -4.62 -0.15 11.09
CA ALA A 90 -4.88 0.05 9.67
C ALA A 90 -4.70 -1.27 8.89
N VAL A 91 -3.64 -2.01 9.24
CA VAL A 91 -3.40 -3.35 8.70
C VAL A 91 -4.55 -4.28 9.09
N ALA A 92 -4.89 -4.40 10.38
CA ALA A 92 -5.97 -5.29 10.82
C ALA A 92 -7.35 -4.96 10.20
N ARG A 93 -7.62 -3.70 9.90
CA ARG A 93 -8.87 -3.26 9.24
C ARG A 93 -9.01 -3.75 7.80
N ILE A 94 -7.91 -3.84 7.04
CA ILE A 94 -7.94 -4.45 5.71
C ILE A 94 -8.33 -5.94 5.79
N TRP A 95 -7.88 -6.61 6.84
CA TRP A 95 -8.12 -8.03 7.05
C TRP A 95 -9.36 -8.34 7.89
N LYS A 96 -10.15 -7.32 8.29
CA LYS A 96 -11.35 -7.52 9.11
C LYS A 96 -12.36 -8.35 8.31
N ARG A 97 -12.41 -9.64 8.63
CA ARG A 97 -13.43 -10.59 8.19
C ARG A 97 -14.56 -10.52 9.21
N ASN A 98 -15.75 -10.17 8.74
CA ASN A 98 -16.95 -10.02 9.56
C ASN A 98 -17.32 -11.31 10.27
#